data_AF-A0A2A4T1J2-F1
#
_entry.id   AF-A0A2A4T1J2-F1
#
_cell.length_a   1.000
_cell.length_b   1.000
_cell.length_c   1.000
_cell.angle_alpha   90.00
_cell.angle_beta   90.00
_cell.angle_gamma   90.00
#
_symmetry.space_group_name_H-M   'P 1'
#
loop_
_entity.id
_entity.type
_entity.pdbx_description
1 polymer ?
#
loop_
_entity_poly.entity_id
_entity_poly.type
_entity_poly.pdbx_seq_one_letter_code
_entity_poly.pdbx_strand_id
1 'polypeptide(L)' 'MVVLIVADLCYIANVGDSRALLSGEGGKRIFPLSRDHKPTDDLEKKRIVEAGGQIYQ' A
#
# COMPACT_ATOMS: atom_id res chain seq x y z
N MET A 1 0.08 2.37 8.51
CA MET A 1 -0.04 0.93 8.20
C MET A 1 -0.36 0.16 9.46
N VAL A 2 -1.31 -0.78 9.38
CA VAL A 2 -1.68 -1.68 10.48
C VAL A 2 -1.89 -3.10 9.94
N VAL A 3 -1.52 -4.10 10.73
CA VAL A 3 -1.78 -5.53 10.45
C VAL A 3 -2.64 -6.09 11.57
N LEU A 4 -3.73 -6.77 11.23
CA LEU A 4 -4.59 -7.50 12.17
C LEU A 4 -4.59 -8.98 11.80
N ILE A 5 -4.24 -9.83 12.75
CA ILE A 5 -4.24 -11.28 12.58
C ILE A 5 -5.38 -11.85 13.44
N VAL A 6 -6.28 -12.60 12.81
CA VAL A 6 -7.40 -13.28 13.47
C VAL A 6 -7.37 -14.73 13.04
N ALA A 7 -7.00 -15.62 13.97
CA ALA A 7 -6.72 -17.03 13.67
C ALA A 7 -5.72 -17.15 12.50
N ASP A 8 -6.15 -17.69 11.36
CA ASP A 8 -5.37 -17.91 10.14
C ASP A 8 -5.53 -16.79 9.09
N LEU A 9 -6.30 -15.75 9.39
CA LEU A 9 -6.53 -14.61 8.49
C LEU A 9 -5.62 -13.42 8.85
N CYS A 10 -5.02 -12.81 7.83
CA CYS A 10 -4.18 -11.62 7.94
C CYS A 10 -4.81 -10.46 7.16
N TYR A 11 -5.20 -9.40 7.86
CA TYR A 11 -5.79 -8.19 7.29
C TYR A 11 -4.77 -7.06 7.30
N ILE A 12 -4.69 -6.31 6.19
CA ILE A 12 -3.76 -5.20 6.03
C ILE A 12 -4.55 -3.93 5.71
N ALA A 13 -4.28 -2.87 6.46
CA ALA A 13 -4.79 -1.54 6.18
C ALA A 13 -3.61 -0.56 6.04
N ASN A 14 -3.53 0.11 4.89
CA ASN A 14 -2.49 1.11 4.64
C ASN A 14 -3.08 2.48 4.31
N VAL A 15 -2.51 3.51 4.92
CA VAL A 15 -2.75 4.93 4.61
C VAL A 15 -1.38 5.61 4.71
N GLY A 16 -0.97 6.29 3.64
CA GLY A 16 0.35 6.89 3.51
C GLY A 16 1.36 6.00 2.78
N ASP A 17 2.64 6.19 3.06
CA ASP A 17 3.74 5.60 2.30
C ASP A 17 4.51 4.50 3.04
N SER A 18 3.99 4.05 4.17
CA SER A 18 4.42 2.80 4.79
C SER A 18 4.12 1.61 3.87
N ARG A 19 4.84 0.50 4.04
CA ARG A 19 4.73 -0.68 3.18
C ARG A 19 4.76 -1.99 3.94
N ALA A 20 3.83 -2.89 3.62
CA ALA A 20 3.75 -4.26 4.12
C ALA A 20 4.20 -5.26 3.03
N LEU A 21 5.10 -6.16 3.41
CA LEU A 21 5.59 -7.26 2.59
C LEU A 21 5.50 -8.56 3.40
N LEU A 22 5.16 -9.66 2.75
CA LEU A 22 5.19 -11.01 3.33
C LEU A 22 6.28 -11.84 2.68
N SER A 23 7.14 -12.43 3.51
CA SER A 23 8.10 -13.44 3.10
C SER A 23 7.44 -14.81 3.10
N GLY A 24 7.41 -15.47 1.94
CA GLY A 24 6.86 -16.81 1.77
C GLY A 24 7.88 -17.78 1.17
N GLU A 25 7.53 -19.07 1.18
CA GLU A 25 8.35 -20.14 0.58
C GLU A 25 9.81 -20.16 1.10
N GLY A 26 9.99 -19.89 2.40
CA GLY A 26 11.31 -19.81 3.03
C GLY A 26 12.14 -18.60 2.57
N GLY A 27 11.50 -17.51 2.16
CA GLY A 27 12.16 -16.29 1.70
C GLY A 27 12.43 -16.23 0.19
N LYS A 28 12.07 -17.28 -0.56
CA LYS A 28 12.21 -17.31 -2.02
C LYS A 28 11.22 -16.40 -2.73
N ARG A 29 10.08 -16.10 -2.09
CA ARG A 29 9.03 -15.27 -2.65
C ARG A 29 8.61 -14.17 -1.69
N ILE A 30 8.51 -12.96 -2.21
CA ILE A 30 8.03 -11.79 -1.48
C ILE A 30 6.67 -11.38 -2.07
N PHE A 31 5.67 -11.30 -1.22
CA PHE A 31 4.32 -10.89 -1.61
C PHE A 31 4.09 -9.45 -1.11
N PRO A 32 3.82 -8.48 -2.00
CA PRO A 32 3.37 -7.17 -1.57
C PRO A 32 1.97 -7.28 -0.98
N LEU A 33 1.78 -6.80 0.25
CA LEU A 33 0.48 -6.86 0.91
C LEU A 33 -0.22 -5.50 0.99
N SER A 34 0.47 -4.41 0.65
CA SER A 34 -0.08 -3.06 0.58
C SER A 34 0.40 -2.34 -0.67
N ARG A 35 -0.36 -1.32 -1.09
CA ARG A 35 0.11 -0.31 -2.05
C ARG A 35 0.56 0.93 -1.28
N ASP A 36 1.65 1.54 -1.72
CA ASP A 36 2.08 2.83 -1.19
C ASP A 36 1.19 3.94 -1.76
N HIS A 37 0.74 4.86 -0.91
CA HIS A 37 0.01 6.03 -1.37
C HIS A 37 1.00 7.17 -1.62
N LYS A 38 1.70 7.11 -2.75
CA LYS A 38 2.54 8.22 -3.24
C LYS A 38 1.73 9.07 -4.22
N PRO A 39 1.94 10.40 -4.30
CA PRO A 39 1.29 11.23 -5.31
C PRO A 39 1.56 10.77 -6.76
N THR A 40 2.68 10.05 -6.99
CA THR A 40 3.04 9.48 -8.29
C THR A 40 2.31 8.19 -8.64
N ASP A 41 1.61 7.55 -7.69
CA ASP A 41 0.75 6.40 -7.96
C ASP A 41 -0.43 6.84 -8.84
N ASP A 42 -0.76 6.10 -9.89
CA ASP A 42 -1.75 6.54 -10.89
C ASP A 42 -3.14 6.79 -10.29
N LEU A 43 -3.55 6.00 -9.30
CA LEU A 43 -4.85 6.17 -8.65
C LEU A 43 -4.84 7.37 -7.70
N GLU A 44 -3.77 7.55 -6.94
CA GLU A 44 -3.64 8.74 -6.08
C GLU A 44 -3.50 10.02 -6.91
N LYS A 45 -2.74 9.98 -8.01
CA LYS A 45 -2.61 11.07 -8.98
C LYS A 45 -3.96 11.47 -9.56
N LYS A 46 -4.72 10.49 -10.03
CA LYS A 46 -6.08 10.71 -10.54
C LYS A 46 -6.96 11.38 -9.49
N ARG A 47 -6.96 10.86 -8.25
CA ARG A 47 -7.75 11.43 -7.13
C ARG A 47 -7.36 12.89 -6.84
N ILE A 48 -6.07 13.22 -6.86
CA ILE A 48 -5.57 14.58 -6.64
C ILE A 48 -6.08 15.52 -7.76
N VAL A 49 -5.92 15.12 -9.03
CA VAL A 49 -6.31 15.95 -10.19
C VAL A 49 -7.82 16.15 -10.24
N GLU A 50 -8.62 15.11 -9.98
CA GLU A 50 -10.08 15.20 -9.95
C GLU A 50 -10.59 16.12 -8.82
N ALA A 51 -9.82 16.25 -7.73
CA ALA A 51 -10.09 17.19 -6.65
C ALA A 51 -9.61 18.63 -6.96
N GLY A 52 -9.08 18.90 -8.16
CA GLY A 52 -8.54 20.20 -8.55
C GLY A 52 -7.12 20.48 -8.03
N GLY A 53 -6.45 19.47 -7.47
CA GLY A 53 -5.08 19.57 -6.97
C GLY A 53 -4.03 19.40 -8.07
N GLN A 54 -2.79 19.76 -7.75
CA GLN A 54 -1.60 19.55 -8.57
C GLN A 54 -0.50 18.88 -7.76
N ILE A 55 0.33 18.09 -8.45
CA ILE A 55 1.50 17.44 -7.87
C ILE A 55 2.73 18.25 -8.30
N TYR A 56 3.48 18.73 -7.33
CA TYR A 56 4.77 19.41 -7.54
C TYR A 56 5.89 18.43 -7.20
N GLN A 57 6.97 18.45 -7.98
CA GLN A 57 8.08 17.51 -7.88
C GLN A 57 9.28 18.13 -7.16
#